data_AF-A0A024TAW6-F1
#
_entry.id   AF-A0A024TAW6-F1
#
_cell.length_a   1.000
_cell.length_b   1.000
_cell.length_c   1.000
_cell.angle_alpha   90.00
_cell.angle_beta   90.00
_cell.angle_gamma   90.00
#
_symmetry.space_group_name_H-M   'P 1'
#
loop_
_entity.id
_entity.type
_entity.pdbx_description
1 polymer ?
#
loop_
_entity_poly.entity_id
_entity_poly.type
_entity_poly.pdbx_seq_one_letter_code
_entity_poly.pdbx_strand_id
1 'polypeptide(L)'
;MAAAPALSMSCNEYGTLDKDALILISDSDYCDEAECVVDQDCYVQTETTFNAIGYFMDYPQHPSGYTKLSFDGGNEEIDLSYFELPNYINELTFINFPTVKLLKDFVWPTQLSKLTFQGVDEIDISSNVHHFLRRLDASSISTWLNSTSVSDTQSFETLPPSLTFLSLAKNDIKELVNLDWRQLSTLSLSDSPALDVISNVSLSSKLENLTLNNLNLVSWTMDKPTYDAVNKLQAATQGKSNGYEAKSLQISSNSCNLTNRATLWGKTTAAVCVLPGTSVTELPPSSTLPPITTGTPTQPSTTTPLPPKTPSNVVITVGIALGAALMLGGSTLHDRDVAVKVLVDSSTKTLDQIKSFSDEMDLMSTCKSPFVVAFLGPGETKQGDLMYFMELMAGGDLRAAVTFSTLPVASSICIR
;
A
#
# COMPACT_ATOMS: atom_id res chain seq x y z
N MET A 1 -12.85 5.22 -33.76
CA MET A 1 -13.14 4.87 -32.35
C MET A 1 -13.87 6.05 -31.77
N ALA A 2 -15.15 5.92 -31.44
CA ALA A 2 -15.85 6.95 -30.67
C ALA A 2 -15.37 6.82 -29.22
N ALA A 3 -14.74 7.86 -28.67
CA ALA A 3 -14.44 7.92 -27.26
C ALA A 3 -15.76 7.82 -26.48
N ALA A 4 -15.82 6.96 -25.47
CA ALA A 4 -16.93 6.99 -24.54
C ALA A 4 -17.02 8.41 -23.95
N PRO A 5 -18.21 9.00 -23.81
CA PRO A 5 -18.34 10.29 -23.15
C PRO A 5 -17.75 10.15 -21.74
N ALA A 6 -16.77 10.98 -21.41
CA ALA A 6 -16.37 11.17 -20.03
C ALA A 6 -17.63 11.61 -19.29
N LEU A 7 -17.97 10.90 -18.22
CA LEU A 7 -19.05 11.33 -17.33
C LEU A 7 -18.49 12.56 -16.61
N SER A 8 -18.99 13.76 -16.94
CA SER A 8 -18.67 14.95 -16.16
C SER A 8 -19.23 14.78 -14.76
N MET A 9 -18.45 15.22 -13.79
CA MET A 9 -18.78 15.11 -12.38
C MET A 9 -19.94 16.06 -12.09
N SER A 10 -21.03 15.58 -11.50
CA SER A 10 -22.16 16.48 -11.21
C SER A 10 -21.81 17.36 -10.01
N CYS A 11 -22.07 18.66 -10.06
CA CYS A 11 -21.78 19.60 -8.95
C CYS A 11 -22.30 19.17 -7.58
N ASN A 12 -23.39 18.40 -7.56
CA ASN A 12 -23.94 17.83 -6.33
C ASN A 12 -22.95 16.95 -5.57
N GLU A 13 -21.90 16.47 -6.23
CA GLU A 13 -20.87 15.64 -5.63
C GLU A 13 -20.01 16.40 -4.64
N TYR A 14 -19.78 17.71 -4.83
CA TYR A 14 -19.05 18.56 -3.86
C TYR A 14 -19.85 18.89 -2.59
N GLY A 15 -21.09 18.40 -2.47
CA GLY A 15 -22.01 18.75 -1.38
C GLY A 15 -21.57 18.34 0.03
N THR A 16 -20.46 17.60 0.20
CA THR A 16 -19.88 17.32 1.52
C THR A 16 -18.80 18.31 1.96
N LEU A 17 -18.34 19.20 1.08
CA LEU A 17 -17.40 20.25 1.43
C LEU A 17 -18.08 21.31 2.32
N ASP A 18 -17.33 22.30 2.80
CA ASP A 18 -17.89 23.46 3.48
C ASP A 18 -18.64 24.38 2.52
N LYS A 19 -19.72 25.02 2.98
CA LYS A 19 -20.63 25.82 2.12
C LYS A 19 -19.94 27.01 1.42
N ASP A 20 -18.85 27.49 2.01
CA ASP A 20 -17.99 28.55 1.51
C ASP A 20 -16.73 27.99 0.83
N ALA A 21 -16.71 26.70 0.48
CA ALA A 21 -15.63 26.10 -0.27
C ALA A 21 -15.49 26.75 -1.64
N LEU A 22 -14.26 27.15 -1.95
CA LEU A 22 -13.78 27.60 -3.23
C LEU A 22 -12.93 26.48 -3.81
N ILE A 23 -13.43 25.87 -4.88
CA ILE A 23 -12.93 24.61 -5.43
C ILE A 23 -12.23 24.93 -6.73
N LEU A 24 -10.92 24.67 -6.80
CA LEU A 24 -10.19 24.72 -8.06
C LEU A 24 -10.51 23.46 -8.88
N ILE A 25 -10.96 23.65 -10.11
CA ILE A 25 -11.31 22.56 -11.04
C ILE A 25 -10.78 22.83 -12.45
N SER A 26 -10.73 21.77 -13.25
CA SER A 26 -10.56 21.80 -14.70
C SER A 26 -11.61 20.89 -15.32
N ASP A 27 -12.75 21.51 -15.66
CA ASP A 27 -13.93 20.88 -16.23
C ASP A 27 -14.46 21.77 -17.37
N SER A 28 -14.54 21.22 -18.58
CA SER A 28 -14.95 21.96 -19.77
C SER A 28 -16.45 22.31 -19.81
N ASP A 29 -17.27 21.69 -18.96
CA ASP A 29 -18.68 22.04 -18.82
C ASP A 29 -18.87 23.33 -17.99
N TYR A 30 -17.88 23.71 -17.16
CA TYR A 30 -17.96 24.85 -16.23
C TYR A 30 -16.92 25.95 -16.49
N CYS A 31 -15.70 25.58 -16.88
CA CYS A 31 -14.61 26.51 -17.09
C CYS A 31 -14.48 26.91 -18.57
N ASP A 32 -14.48 28.22 -18.84
CA ASP A 32 -14.15 28.77 -20.16
C ASP A 32 -12.64 28.69 -20.47
N GLU A 33 -11.80 28.59 -19.43
CA GLU A 33 -10.35 28.45 -19.50
C GLU A 33 -9.89 27.05 -19.06
N ALA A 34 -8.57 26.83 -19.03
CA ALA A 34 -8.00 25.54 -18.64
C ALA A 34 -8.31 25.15 -17.19
N GLU A 35 -8.51 26.13 -16.31
CA GLU A 35 -8.88 25.92 -14.92
C GLU A 35 -9.73 27.11 -14.44
N CYS A 36 -10.60 26.88 -13.46
CA CYS A 36 -11.38 27.94 -12.83
C CYS A 36 -11.68 27.57 -11.37
N VAL A 37 -12.02 28.58 -10.57
CA VAL A 37 -12.50 28.38 -9.20
C VAL A 37 -14.02 28.42 -9.21
N VAL A 38 -14.65 27.44 -8.58
CA VAL A 38 -16.10 27.36 -8.45
C VAL A 38 -16.53 27.23 -7.00
N ASP A 39 -17.78 27.54 -6.70
CA ASP A 39 -18.40 27.16 -5.43
C ASP A 39 -18.97 25.73 -5.48
N GLN A 40 -19.63 25.29 -4.39
CA GLN A 40 -20.24 23.96 -4.31
C GLN A 40 -21.34 23.70 -5.35
N ASP A 41 -21.98 24.74 -5.85
CA ASP A 41 -23.02 24.65 -6.87
C ASP A 41 -22.42 24.79 -8.29
N CYS A 42 -21.09 24.77 -8.40
CA CYS A 42 -20.26 25.04 -9.58
C CYS A 42 -20.50 26.40 -10.25
N TYR A 43 -20.95 27.41 -9.51
CA TYR A 43 -20.90 28.76 -10.06
C TYR A 43 -19.46 29.24 -10.07
N VAL A 44 -19.00 29.68 -11.25
CA VAL A 44 -17.64 30.23 -11.43
C VAL A 44 -17.49 31.48 -10.58
N GLN A 45 -16.45 31.47 -9.76
CA GLN A 45 -16.07 32.54 -8.86
C GLN A 45 -14.99 33.41 -9.51
N THR A 46 -14.85 34.65 -9.04
CA THR A 46 -13.83 35.58 -9.56
C THR A 46 -12.51 35.52 -8.77
N GLU A 47 -12.55 34.83 -7.65
CA GLU A 47 -11.51 34.60 -6.70
C GLU A 47 -10.44 33.69 -7.31
N THR A 48 -9.18 33.99 -7.04
CA THR A 48 -8.05 33.15 -7.45
C THR A 48 -7.56 32.23 -6.33
N THR A 49 -8.10 32.39 -5.13
CA THR A 49 -7.81 31.56 -3.96
C THR A 49 -8.82 30.43 -3.87
N PHE A 50 -8.36 29.26 -3.44
CA PHE A 50 -9.19 28.07 -3.26
C PHE A 50 -8.79 27.39 -1.95
N ASN A 51 -9.72 26.62 -1.38
CA ASN A 51 -9.51 25.78 -0.21
C ASN A 51 -9.84 24.30 -0.49
N ALA A 52 -10.18 23.97 -1.74
CA ALA A 52 -10.35 22.60 -2.21
C ALA A 52 -9.86 22.44 -3.65
N ILE A 53 -9.47 21.22 -4.03
CA ILE A 53 -9.15 20.85 -5.41
C ILE A 53 -10.04 19.67 -5.80
N GLY A 54 -10.76 19.83 -6.91
CA GLY A 54 -11.75 18.87 -7.40
C GLY A 54 -11.32 18.17 -8.69
N TYR A 55 -12.29 18.06 -9.60
CA TYR A 55 -12.17 17.38 -10.88
C TYR A 55 -11.18 18.09 -11.83
N PHE A 56 -10.17 17.37 -12.32
CA PHE A 56 -9.18 17.88 -13.27
C PHE A 56 -9.08 17.06 -14.57
N MET A 57 -10.05 16.17 -14.85
CA MET A 57 -9.93 15.22 -15.96
C MET A 57 -9.95 15.87 -17.36
N ASP A 58 -10.49 17.09 -17.46
CA ASP A 58 -10.55 17.85 -18.71
C ASP A 58 -9.31 18.75 -18.93
N TYR A 59 -8.33 18.70 -18.02
CA TYR A 59 -7.14 19.54 -18.10
C TYR A 59 -6.40 19.37 -19.42
N PRO A 60 -6.19 20.43 -20.21
CA PRO A 60 -5.76 20.28 -21.60
C PRO A 60 -4.42 19.55 -21.71
N GLN A 61 -4.41 18.44 -22.45
CA GLN A 61 -3.18 17.72 -22.74
C GLN A 61 -2.26 18.61 -23.59
N HIS A 62 -1.01 18.79 -23.12
CA HIS A 62 -0.04 19.59 -23.86
C HIS A 62 0.28 18.92 -25.22
N PRO A 63 0.47 19.68 -26.32
CA PRO A 63 0.72 19.10 -27.65
C PRO A 63 1.96 18.19 -27.77
N SER A 64 2.93 18.34 -26.85
CA SER A 64 4.09 17.43 -26.78
C SER A 64 3.77 16.07 -26.16
N GLY A 65 2.58 15.89 -25.61
CA GLY A 65 2.21 14.75 -24.78
C GLY A 65 2.72 14.81 -23.34
N TYR A 66 3.56 15.81 -23.01
CA TYR A 66 4.09 16.02 -21.66
C TYR A 66 3.28 17.08 -20.91
N THR A 67 2.54 16.66 -19.89
CA THR A 67 1.68 17.56 -19.10
C THR A 67 2.17 17.66 -17.66
N LYS A 68 2.38 18.91 -17.21
CA LYS A 68 2.79 19.24 -15.85
C LYS A 68 1.67 19.98 -15.14
N LEU A 69 1.37 19.56 -13.92
CA LEU A 69 0.42 20.21 -13.03
C LEU A 69 1.10 20.59 -11.72
N SER A 70 0.79 21.79 -11.20
CA SER A 70 1.41 22.34 -10.01
C SER A 70 0.36 23.07 -9.19
N PHE A 71 0.28 22.74 -7.91
CA PHE A 71 -0.62 23.38 -6.96
C PHE A 71 0.19 24.07 -5.88
N ASP A 72 -0.22 25.29 -5.52
CA ASP A 72 0.31 26.04 -4.38
C ASP A 72 -0.82 26.20 -3.35
N GLY A 73 -0.66 25.59 -2.18
CA GLY A 73 -1.64 25.61 -1.11
C GLY A 73 -1.61 26.90 -0.28
N GLY A 74 -0.66 27.81 -0.52
CA GLY A 74 -0.59 29.08 0.19
C GLY A 74 -0.30 28.97 1.70
N ASN A 75 0.12 27.79 2.17
CA ASN A 75 0.19 27.39 3.58
C ASN A 75 -1.18 27.29 4.29
N GLU A 76 -2.24 27.05 3.53
CA GLU A 76 -3.58 26.77 4.05
C GLU A 76 -3.91 25.27 3.88
N GLU A 77 -4.79 24.73 4.72
CA GLU A 77 -5.30 23.37 4.54
C GLU A 77 -6.20 23.33 3.30
N ILE A 78 -5.85 22.47 2.34
CA ILE A 78 -6.57 22.31 1.08
C ILE A 78 -7.23 20.93 1.07
N ASP A 79 -8.54 20.90 0.89
CA ASP A 79 -9.29 19.65 0.77
C ASP A 79 -9.06 18.99 -0.60
N LEU A 80 -8.55 17.76 -0.60
CA LEU A 80 -8.29 16.95 -1.79
C LEU A 80 -9.26 15.77 -1.93
N SER A 81 -10.41 15.81 -1.24
CA SER A 81 -11.38 14.71 -1.20
C SER A 81 -11.99 14.37 -2.55
N TYR A 82 -12.02 15.33 -3.47
CA TYR A 82 -12.58 15.18 -4.81
C TYR A 82 -11.52 15.31 -5.90
N PHE A 83 -10.26 15.18 -5.53
CA PHE A 83 -9.17 15.43 -6.44
C PHE A 83 -9.03 14.28 -7.45
N GLU A 84 -9.34 14.55 -8.72
CA GLU A 84 -9.26 13.57 -9.80
C GLU A 84 -8.34 14.04 -10.92
N LEU A 85 -7.46 13.16 -11.42
CA LEU A 85 -6.48 13.52 -12.43
C LEU A 85 -6.55 12.64 -13.69
N PRO A 86 -6.33 13.23 -14.87
CA PRO A 86 -6.30 12.47 -16.10
C PRO A 86 -5.00 11.64 -16.19
N ASN A 87 -5.10 10.49 -16.87
CA ASN A 87 -4.00 9.52 -16.95
C ASN A 87 -2.74 10.01 -17.69
N TYR A 88 -2.82 11.11 -18.43
CA TYR A 88 -1.71 11.69 -19.20
C TYR A 88 -0.88 12.73 -18.42
N ILE A 89 -1.18 13.00 -17.15
CA ILE A 89 -0.32 13.85 -16.33
C ILE A 89 1.02 13.15 -16.06
N ASN A 90 2.13 13.83 -16.35
CA ASN A 90 3.49 13.29 -16.24
C ASN A 90 4.24 13.82 -15.02
N GLU A 91 3.99 15.06 -14.66
CA GLU A 91 4.60 15.75 -13.53
C GLU A 91 3.53 16.38 -12.64
N LEU A 92 3.57 16.06 -11.35
CA LEU A 92 2.69 16.63 -10.35
C LEU A 92 3.51 17.27 -9.23
N THR A 93 3.16 18.49 -8.85
CA THR A 93 3.87 19.26 -7.83
C THR A 93 2.89 19.84 -6.82
N PHE A 94 3.14 19.64 -5.53
CA PHE A 94 2.45 20.29 -4.42
C PHE A 94 3.44 21.22 -3.69
N ILE A 95 3.06 22.48 -3.51
CA ILE A 95 3.90 23.53 -2.93
C ILE A 95 3.15 24.20 -1.78
N ASN A 96 3.81 24.41 -0.64
CA ASN A 96 3.26 25.15 0.51
C ASN A 96 1.91 24.58 1.01
N PHE A 97 1.85 23.27 1.26
CA PHE A 97 0.68 22.62 1.86
C PHE A 97 1.01 22.27 3.30
N PRO A 98 0.30 22.74 4.32
CA PRO A 98 0.51 22.25 5.70
C PRO A 98 0.30 20.73 5.75
N THR A 99 -0.71 20.22 5.04
CA THR A 99 -0.92 18.79 4.90
C THR A 99 -1.43 18.41 3.52
N VAL A 100 -0.93 17.30 2.99
CA VAL A 100 -1.48 16.65 1.80
C VAL A 100 -2.10 15.32 2.20
N LYS A 101 -3.43 15.22 2.18
CA LYS A 101 -4.19 13.98 2.47
C LYS A 101 -4.92 13.52 1.22
N LEU A 102 -4.54 12.37 0.66
CA LEU A 102 -5.23 11.80 -0.51
C LEU A 102 -6.16 10.66 -0.06
N LEU A 103 -7.42 10.66 -0.53
CA LEU A 103 -8.39 9.62 -0.17
C LEU A 103 -8.04 8.24 -0.72
N LYS A 104 -8.67 7.21 -0.13
CA LYS A 104 -8.40 5.77 -0.32
C LYS A 104 -8.55 5.25 -1.74
N ASP A 105 -9.32 5.94 -2.53
CA ASP A 105 -9.67 5.65 -3.91
C ASP A 105 -8.96 6.58 -4.91
N PHE A 106 -8.07 7.46 -4.44
CA PHE A 106 -7.29 8.32 -5.31
C PHE A 106 -6.42 7.50 -6.26
N VAL A 107 -6.63 7.64 -7.56
CA VAL A 107 -5.86 6.93 -8.59
C VAL A 107 -4.76 7.84 -9.14
N TRP A 108 -3.50 7.43 -8.94
CA TRP A 108 -2.38 8.11 -9.56
C TRP A 108 -2.45 8.02 -11.10
N PRO A 109 -2.12 9.10 -11.84
CA PRO A 109 -2.00 9.05 -13.28
C PRO A 109 -1.01 7.98 -13.73
N THR A 110 -1.41 7.12 -14.66
CA THR A 110 -0.58 6.01 -15.14
C THR A 110 0.71 6.44 -15.85
N GLN A 111 0.78 7.69 -16.33
CA GLN A 111 1.98 8.27 -16.93
C GLN A 111 2.81 9.14 -15.97
N LEU A 112 2.43 9.20 -14.68
CA LEU A 112 3.13 9.99 -13.69
C LEU A 112 4.54 9.43 -13.50
N SER A 113 5.53 10.24 -13.86
CA SER A 113 6.96 9.88 -13.76
C SER A 113 7.72 10.77 -12.79
N LYS A 114 7.14 11.92 -12.44
CA LYS A 114 7.70 12.92 -11.54
C LYS A 114 6.68 13.40 -10.52
N LEU A 115 7.01 13.25 -9.24
CA LEU A 115 6.22 13.74 -8.12
C LEU A 115 7.10 14.59 -7.20
N THR A 116 6.61 15.77 -6.84
CA THR A 116 7.32 16.72 -5.98
C THR A 116 6.41 17.24 -4.88
N PHE A 117 6.89 17.17 -3.66
CA PHE A 117 6.33 17.85 -2.50
C PHE A 117 7.37 18.86 -2.00
N GLN A 118 6.98 20.11 -1.83
CA GLN A 118 7.86 21.18 -1.37
C GLN A 118 7.12 22.08 -0.37
N GLY A 119 7.71 22.31 0.80
CA GLY A 119 7.05 23.09 1.86
C GLY A 119 5.80 22.37 2.33
N VAL A 120 5.89 21.06 2.53
CA VAL A 120 4.82 20.22 3.04
C VAL A 120 5.20 19.68 4.41
N ASP A 121 4.34 19.92 5.41
CA ASP A 121 4.65 19.52 6.79
C ASP A 121 4.26 18.05 7.02
N GLU A 122 3.06 17.66 6.56
CA GLU A 122 2.54 16.29 6.69
C GLU A 122 2.05 15.74 5.33
N ILE A 123 2.43 14.50 5.01
CA ILE A 123 2.03 13.81 3.78
C ILE A 123 1.37 12.48 4.15
N ASP A 124 0.05 12.42 3.96
CA ASP A 124 -0.74 11.19 4.09
C ASP A 124 -1.29 10.76 2.72
N ILE A 125 -0.58 9.84 2.10
CA ILE A 125 -0.96 9.16 0.87
C ILE A 125 -1.12 7.65 1.09
N SER A 126 -1.31 7.23 2.35
CA SER A 126 -1.35 5.81 2.81
C SER A 126 -2.56 5.02 2.34
N SER A 127 -3.31 5.57 1.39
CA SER A 127 -4.68 5.21 1.13
C SER A 127 -4.83 4.26 -0.09
N ASN A 128 -3.76 4.05 -0.87
CA ASN A 128 -3.73 3.17 -2.05
C ASN A 128 -3.33 1.69 -1.81
N VAL A 129 -3.19 1.26 -0.55
CA VAL A 129 -2.60 -0.03 -0.17
C VAL A 129 -3.37 -1.26 -0.70
N HIS A 130 -4.67 -1.13 -1.04
CA HIS A 130 -5.46 -2.28 -1.49
C HIS A 130 -5.28 -2.68 -2.97
N HIS A 131 -4.81 -1.79 -3.84
CA HIS A 131 -4.68 -2.14 -5.27
C HIS A 131 -3.27 -2.60 -5.65
N PHE A 132 -2.22 -2.15 -4.96
CA PHE A 132 -0.84 -2.48 -5.32
C PHE A 132 -0.33 -3.80 -4.72
N LEU A 133 -0.78 -4.17 -3.53
CA LEU A 133 -0.37 -5.41 -2.85
C LEU A 133 -0.95 -6.70 -3.47
N ARG A 134 -1.74 -6.61 -4.54
CA ARG A 134 -2.30 -7.77 -5.24
C ARG A 134 -1.31 -8.44 -6.21
N ARG A 135 -0.04 -7.99 -6.26
CA ARG A 135 1.01 -8.51 -7.17
C ARG A 135 2.31 -8.98 -6.50
N LEU A 136 2.43 -8.94 -5.17
CA LEU A 136 3.64 -9.42 -4.49
C LEU A 136 3.35 -10.74 -3.74
N ASP A 137 4.11 -11.78 -4.11
CA ASP A 137 4.09 -13.12 -3.52
C ASP A 137 4.17 -13.08 -1.98
N ALA A 138 3.36 -13.93 -1.34
CA ALA A 138 3.22 -14.05 0.11
C ALA A 138 4.46 -14.58 0.87
N SER A 139 5.62 -14.71 0.22
CA SER A 139 6.85 -15.17 0.88
C SER A 139 7.67 -14.07 1.57
N SER A 140 7.24 -12.80 1.50
CA SER A 140 7.99 -11.66 2.06
C SER A 140 7.38 -11.03 3.32
N ILE A 141 6.29 -11.60 3.87
CA ILE A 141 5.48 -10.96 4.92
C ILE A 141 5.99 -11.28 6.35
N SER A 142 6.93 -12.22 6.53
CA SER A 142 7.30 -12.69 7.87
C SER A 142 8.24 -11.78 8.69
N THR A 143 8.55 -10.55 8.27
CA THR A 143 9.45 -9.64 9.01
C THR A 143 8.88 -8.26 9.34
N TRP A 144 7.60 -8.00 9.06
CA TRP A 144 7.02 -6.65 9.17
C TRP A 144 6.15 -6.39 10.41
N LEU A 145 6.04 -7.36 11.32
CA LEU A 145 5.14 -7.27 12.48
C LEU A 145 5.81 -7.01 13.83
N ASN A 146 7.03 -6.45 13.87
CA ASN A 146 7.73 -6.21 15.15
C ASN A 146 8.26 -4.78 15.37
N SER A 147 7.54 -3.76 14.90
CA SER A 147 7.77 -2.37 15.34
C SER A 147 6.45 -1.68 15.66
N THR A 148 6.05 -1.77 16.92
CA THR A 148 4.94 -1.01 17.50
C THR A 148 5.42 0.37 17.95
N SER A 149 5.19 1.39 17.13
CA SER A 149 4.71 2.72 17.54
C SER A 149 4.15 3.43 16.31
N VAL A 150 2.83 3.58 16.25
CA VAL A 150 2.13 4.30 15.19
C VAL A 150 2.23 5.80 15.47
N SER A 151 3.05 6.49 14.68
CA SER A 151 2.89 7.89 14.28
C SER A 151 3.79 8.15 13.06
N ASP A 152 3.19 8.62 11.97
CA ASP A 152 3.76 9.38 10.84
C ASP A 152 4.42 8.72 9.59
N THR A 153 4.50 7.40 9.37
CA THR A 153 5.33 6.88 8.23
C THR A 153 4.77 5.84 7.24
N GLN A 154 3.47 5.55 7.19
CA GLN A 154 2.93 4.58 6.20
C GLN A 154 2.55 5.17 4.82
N SER A 155 2.86 6.43 4.52
CA SER A 155 2.31 7.08 3.32
C SER A 155 2.93 6.58 2.00
N PHE A 156 4.25 6.41 1.92
CA PHE A 156 4.92 6.22 0.61
C PHE A 156 4.96 4.79 0.05
N GLU A 157 4.28 3.81 0.66
CA GLU A 157 4.24 2.43 0.14
C GLU A 157 3.53 2.30 -1.22
N THR A 158 2.75 3.32 -1.61
CA THR A 158 1.78 3.25 -2.71
C THR A 158 2.14 4.10 -3.93
N LEU A 159 3.40 4.54 -4.04
CA LEU A 159 3.84 5.35 -5.17
C LEU A 159 3.68 4.60 -6.51
N PRO A 160 3.30 5.28 -7.61
CA PRO A 160 3.08 4.61 -8.88
C PRO A 160 4.37 3.96 -9.41
N PRO A 161 4.30 2.78 -10.04
CA PRO A 161 5.49 2.04 -10.49
C PRO A 161 6.24 2.74 -11.63
N SER A 162 5.58 3.67 -12.33
CA SER A 162 6.15 4.54 -13.35
C SER A 162 6.99 5.67 -12.77
N LEU A 163 6.92 5.90 -11.46
CA LEU A 163 7.62 6.99 -10.82
C LEU A 163 9.13 6.76 -10.88
N THR A 164 9.83 7.67 -11.55
CA THR A 164 11.29 7.64 -11.66
C THR A 164 11.96 8.80 -10.92
N PHE A 165 11.21 9.88 -10.66
CA PHE A 165 11.67 11.05 -9.94
C PHE A 165 10.77 11.31 -8.73
N LEU A 166 11.39 11.38 -7.55
CA LEU A 166 10.73 11.79 -6.32
C LEU A 166 11.54 12.91 -5.64
N SER A 167 10.88 14.01 -5.34
CA SER A 167 11.43 15.07 -4.49
C SER A 167 10.58 15.27 -3.26
N LEU A 168 11.22 15.04 -2.10
CA LEU A 168 10.74 15.33 -0.76
C LEU A 168 11.59 16.43 -0.11
N ALA A 169 12.25 17.28 -0.91
CA ALA A 169 13.05 18.37 -0.41
C ALA A 169 12.21 19.49 0.23
N LYS A 170 12.78 20.18 1.23
CA LYS A 170 12.12 21.29 1.95
C LYS A 170 10.81 20.87 2.62
N ASN A 171 10.80 19.71 3.27
CA ASN A 171 9.65 19.23 4.03
C ASN A 171 10.07 18.95 5.48
N ASP A 172 9.09 18.81 6.37
CA ASP A 172 9.30 18.53 7.79
C ASP A 172 9.09 17.04 8.16
N ILE A 173 9.28 16.15 7.18
CA ILE A 173 9.22 14.70 7.34
C ILE A 173 10.32 14.25 8.31
N LYS A 174 9.95 13.51 9.36
CA LYS A 174 10.88 13.08 10.41
C LYS A 174 11.62 11.78 10.12
N GLU A 175 10.94 10.85 9.45
CA GLU A 175 11.50 9.53 9.17
C GLU A 175 11.02 8.96 7.84
N LEU A 176 11.89 8.18 7.20
CA LEU A 176 11.60 7.40 6.01
C LEU A 176 11.94 5.95 6.32
N VAL A 177 10.92 5.14 6.60
CA VAL A 177 11.10 3.77 7.03
C VAL A 177 10.41 2.85 6.06
N ASN A 178 11.03 1.71 5.72
CA ASN A 178 10.30 0.59 5.14
C ASN A 178 9.74 0.87 3.72
N LEU A 179 10.55 1.41 2.81
CA LEU A 179 10.09 1.85 1.49
C LEU A 179 10.82 1.10 0.36
N ASP A 180 10.10 0.69 -0.68
CA ASP A 180 10.71 0.13 -1.90
C ASP A 180 10.71 1.15 -3.05
N TRP A 181 11.87 1.75 -3.27
CA TRP A 181 12.10 2.79 -4.26
C TRP A 181 13.11 2.35 -5.32
N ARG A 182 13.23 1.05 -5.57
CA ARG A 182 14.15 0.50 -6.58
C ARG A 182 13.90 1.02 -8.00
N GLN A 183 12.69 1.51 -8.30
CA GLN A 183 12.36 2.13 -9.59
C GLN A 183 12.92 3.54 -9.78
N LEU A 184 13.26 4.28 -8.71
CA LEU A 184 13.68 5.67 -8.81
C LEU A 184 15.05 5.80 -9.49
N SER A 185 15.14 6.75 -10.42
CA SER A 185 16.40 7.24 -10.98
C SER A 185 16.84 8.54 -10.31
N THR A 186 15.92 9.31 -9.73
CA THR A 186 16.22 10.53 -8.99
C THR A 186 15.49 10.57 -7.66
N LEU A 187 16.24 10.82 -6.58
CA LEU A 187 15.71 11.06 -5.25
C LEU A 187 16.29 12.37 -4.66
N SER A 188 15.43 13.27 -4.23
CA SER A 188 15.81 14.53 -3.58
C SER A 188 15.21 14.62 -2.19
N LEU A 189 16.06 14.71 -1.17
CA LEU A 189 15.69 14.90 0.24
C LEU A 189 16.25 16.20 0.84
N SER A 190 16.90 17.04 0.01
CA SER A 190 17.65 18.21 0.47
C SER A 190 16.80 19.19 1.29
N ASP A 191 17.44 19.92 2.18
CA ASP A 191 16.81 21.00 2.96
C ASP A 191 15.61 20.54 3.81
N SER A 192 15.64 19.31 4.31
CA SER A 192 14.60 18.73 5.18
C SER A 192 15.15 18.56 6.61
N PRO A 193 15.19 19.63 7.42
CA PRO A 193 15.95 19.65 8.67
C PRO A 193 15.35 18.74 9.77
N ALA A 194 14.07 18.40 9.67
CA ALA A 194 13.39 17.49 10.60
C ALA A 194 13.68 16.01 10.30
N LEU A 195 14.22 15.67 9.13
CA LEU A 195 14.48 14.30 8.73
C LEU A 195 15.66 13.73 9.52
N ASP A 196 15.36 12.85 10.46
CA ASP A 196 16.32 12.27 11.39
C ASP A 196 16.69 10.82 11.02
N VAL A 197 15.73 10.06 10.48
CA VAL A 197 15.92 8.61 10.28
C VAL A 197 15.57 8.19 8.86
N ILE A 198 16.48 7.44 8.24
CA ILE A 198 16.18 6.68 7.02
C ILE A 198 16.49 5.21 7.32
N SER A 199 15.50 4.32 7.24
CA SER A 199 15.68 2.92 7.63
C SER A 199 14.96 1.98 6.69
N ASN A 200 15.63 0.93 6.21
CA ASN A 200 15.02 -0.07 5.34
C ASN A 200 14.35 0.53 4.08
N VAL A 201 14.98 1.54 3.49
CA VAL A 201 14.60 2.11 2.20
C VAL A 201 15.44 1.44 1.11
N SER A 202 14.79 0.70 0.21
CA SER A 202 15.45 0.01 -0.90
C SER A 202 15.68 0.95 -2.08
N LEU A 203 16.92 1.09 -2.52
CA LEU A 203 17.29 1.77 -3.76
C LEU A 203 18.06 0.81 -4.66
N SER A 204 17.97 1.00 -5.98
CA SER A 204 18.66 0.13 -6.95
C SER A 204 19.72 0.88 -7.73
N SER A 205 20.49 0.14 -8.53
CA SER A 205 21.47 0.71 -9.46
C SER A 205 20.86 1.58 -10.58
N LYS A 206 19.53 1.70 -10.64
CA LYS A 206 18.84 2.68 -11.51
C LYS A 206 18.97 4.11 -10.98
N LEU A 207 19.32 4.30 -9.71
CA LEU A 207 19.53 5.61 -9.12
C LEU A 207 20.70 6.30 -9.83
N GLU A 208 20.43 7.43 -10.46
CA GLU A 208 21.40 8.27 -11.17
C GLU A 208 21.67 9.58 -10.44
N ASN A 209 20.66 10.11 -9.73
CA ASN A 209 20.75 11.37 -9.00
C ASN A 209 20.23 11.23 -7.56
N LEU A 210 21.04 11.69 -6.60
CA LEU A 210 20.68 11.70 -5.18
C LEU A 210 21.12 13.01 -4.53
N THR A 211 20.17 13.83 -4.07
CA THR A 211 20.50 15.08 -3.37
C THR A 211 20.10 15.03 -1.90
N LEU A 212 21.06 15.30 -1.02
CA LEU A 212 21.02 15.20 0.43
C LEU A 212 21.66 16.46 1.07
N ASN A 213 21.48 17.61 0.44
CA ASN A 213 22.08 18.85 0.93
C ASN A 213 21.41 19.28 2.24
N ASN A 214 22.22 19.78 3.18
CA ASN A 214 21.75 20.39 4.43
C ASN A 214 20.89 19.44 5.30
N LEU A 215 21.30 18.17 5.39
CA LEU A 215 20.66 17.16 6.24
C LEU A 215 21.51 16.80 7.46
N ASN A 216 20.85 16.54 8.59
CA ASN A 216 21.46 16.06 9.81
C ASN A 216 20.74 14.80 10.31
N LEU A 217 21.05 13.67 9.69
CA LEU A 217 20.43 12.40 10.04
C LEU A 217 20.99 11.88 11.37
N VAL A 218 20.11 11.45 12.26
CA VAL A 218 20.45 10.64 13.42
C VAL A 218 20.88 9.25 12.98
N SER A 219 20.16 8.63 12.03
CA SER A 219 20.56 7.30 11.53
C SER A 219 20.15 7.06 10.09
N TRP A 220 20.99 6.31 9.38
CA TRP A 220 20.66 5.79 8.06
C TRP A 220 21.04 4.31 7.97
N THR A 221 20.04 3.44 7.92
CA THR A 221 20.18 1.99 7.84
C THR A 221 19.64 1.47 6.51
N MET A 222 20.43 0.65 5.81
CA MET A 222 20.09 0.10 4.51
C MET A 222 20.64 -1.31 4.32
N ASP A 223 20.12 -2.03 3.32
CA ASP A 223 20.69 -3.31 2.91
C ASP A 223 21.94 -3.14 2.03
N LYS A 224 22.66 -4.25 1.79
CA LYS A 224 23.88 -4.24 0.98
C LYS A 224 23.65 -3.78 -0.48
N PRO A 225 22.61 -4.24 -1.20
CA PRO A 225 22.31 -3.74 -2.54
C PRO A 225 22.08 -2.23 -2.61
N THR A 226 21.32 -1.67 -1.66
CA THR A 226 21.07 -0.23 -1.57
C THR A 226 22.37 0.52 -1.32
N TYR A 227 23.20 0.04 -0.38
CA TYR A 227 24.50 0.63 -0.13
C TYR A 227 25.37 0.67 -1.39
N ASP A 228 25.43 -0.44 -2.13
CA ASP A 228 26.24 -0.52 -3.35
C ASP A 228 25.71 0.43 -4.44
N ALA A 229 24.40 0.55 -4.59
CA ALA A 229 23.78 1.48 -5.52
C ALA A 229 24.11 2.94 -5.18
N VAL A 230 23.90 3.34 -3.93
CA VAL A 230 24.15 4.72 -3.46
C VAL A 230 25.64 5.06 -3.51
N ASN A 231 26.50 4.15 -3.03
CA ASN A 231 27.94 4.38 -2.93
C ASN A 231 28.65 4.40 -4.30
N LYS A 232 28.03 3.83 -5.34
CA LYS A 232 28.54 3.88 -6.73
C LYS A 232 28.36 5.25 -7.38
N LEU A 233 27.45 6.09 -6.88
CA LEU A 233 27.22 7.43 -7.43
C LEU A 233 28.52 8.26 -7.38
N GLN A 234 28.78 8.98 -8.46
CA GLN A 234 29.86 9.97 -8.52
C GLN A 234 29.36 11.31 -7.99
N ALA A 235 30.24 12.18 -7.50
CA ALA A 235 29.84 13.53 -7.10
C ALA A 235 29.26 14.29 -8.30
N ALA A 236 28.12 14.96 -8.10
CA ALA A 236 27.52 15.77 -9.16
C ALA A 236 28.48 16.91 -9.56
N THR A 237 28.74 17.04 -10.87
CA THR A 237 29.54 18.13 -11.42
C THR A 237 28.63 19.29 -11.80
N GLN A 238 29.10 20.53 -11.63
CA GLN A 238 28.36 21.73 -12.01
C GLN A 238 27.81 21.61 -13.46
N GLY A 239 26.49 21.75 -13.62
CA GLY A 239 25.81 21.64 -14.91
C GLY A 239 25.44 20.22 -15.36
N LYS A 240 25.71 19.18 -14.56
CA LYS A 240 25.17 17.83 -14.78
C LYS A 240 24.19 17.46 -13.68
N SER A 241 23.08 16.86 -14.09
CA SER A 241 22.01 16.37 -13.21
C SER A 241 22.31 15.00 -12.60
N ASN A 242 23.45 14.37 -12.92
CA ASN A 242 23.75 13.00 -12.50
C ASN A 242 24.85 12.99 -11.44
N GLY A 243 24.67 12.15 -10.43
CA GLY A 243 25.56 11.99 -9.30
C GLY A 243 24.90 12.25 -7.96
N TYR A 244 25.70 12.32 -6.90
CA TYR A 244 25.23 12.71 -5.59
C TYR A 244 25.59 14.17 -5.25
N GLU A 245 24.68 14.83 -4.56
CA GLU A 245 24.93 16.09 -3.85
C GLU A 245 24.72 15.86 -2.35
N ALA A 246 25.75 16.14 -1.54
CA ALA A 246 25.72 15.91 -0.10
C ALA A 246 26.53 17.00 0.61
N LYS A 247 26.20 18.27 0.33
CA LYS A 247 26.78 19.43 1.01
C LYS A 247 26.18 19.50 2.42
N SER A 248 27.04 19.67 3.42
CA SER A 248 26.62 19.76 4.83
C SER A 248 25.86 18.52 5.36
N LEU A 249 25.94 17.38 4.70
CA LEU A 249 25.36 16.12 5.20
C LEU A 249 26.12 15.63 6.43
N GLN A 250 25.39 15.43 7.52
CA GLN A 250 25.86 14.78 8.75
C GLN A 250 25.00 13.55 9.05
N ILE A 251 25.65 12.45 9.43
CA ILE A 251 24.99 11.23 9.88
C ILE A 251 25.62 10.78 11.19
N SER A 252 24.86 10.91 12.27
CA SER A 252 25.26 10.57 13.63
C SER A 252 25.00 9.10 13.94
N SER A 253 25.54 8.18 13.13
CA SER A 253 25.29 6.71 13.14
C SER A 253 25.76 5.96 14.41
N ASN A 254 25.37 6.47 15.56
CA ASN A 254 25.65 5.99 16.91
C ASN A 254 24.86 4.70 17.19
N SER A 255 23.76 4.47 16.47
CA SER A 255 22.92 3.27 16.56
C SER A 255 23.50 2.06 15.84
N CYS A 256 24.62 2.21 15.12
CA CYS A 256 25.25 1.12 14.38
C CYS A 256 26.18 0.26 15.25
N ASN A 257 26.11 -1.06 15.09
CA ASN A 257 27.24 -1.91 15.47
C ASN A 257 28.45 -1.53 14.58
N LEU A 258 29.62 -1.30 15.18
CA LEU A 258 30.84 -0.89 14.47
C LEU A 258 31.19 -1.82 13.30
N THR A 259 30.86 -3.11 13.39
CA THR A 259 31.10 -4.10 12.33
C THR A 259 30.27 -3.86 11.06
N ASN A 260 29.11 -3.22 11.18
CA ASN A 260 28.18 -2.96 10.08
C ASN A 260 28.23 -1.51 9.58
N ARG A 261 29.15 -0.71 10.15
CA ARG A 261 29.29 0.69 9.80
C ARG A 261 30.11 0.83 8.52
N ALA A 262 29.56 1.52 7.54
CA ALA A 262 30.25 1.86 6.30
C ALA A 262 30.21 3.37 6.07
N THR A 263 31.11 3.89 5.24
CA THR A 263 31.07 5.30 4.81
C THR A 263 30.56 5.37 3.38
N LEU A 264 29.74 6.38 3.08
CA LEU A 264 29.34 6.73 1.73
C LEU A 264 30.38 7.67 1.11
N TRP A 265 30.80 7.36 -0.11
CA TRP A 265 31.68 8.18 -0.95
C TRP A 265 33.00 8.59 -0.28
N GLY A 266 33.48 7.78 0.66
CA GLY A 266 34.68 8.08 1.45
C GLY A 266 34.54 9.25 2.43
N LYS A 267 33.33 9.78 2.66
CA LYS A 267 33.07 10.87 3.61
C LYS A 267 32.81 10.32 5.02
N THR A 268 33.57 10.79 6.00
CA THR A 268 33.38 10.41 7.41
C THR A 268 32.08 10.93 8.01
N THR A 269 31.56 12.06 7.50
CA THR A 269 30.28 12.64 7.92
C THR A 269 29.07 11.89 7.37
N ALA A 270 29.27 10.95 6.44
CA ALA A 270 28.23 10.14 5.82
C ALA A 270 28.39 8.66 6.19
N ALA A 271 28.51 8.38 7.49
CA ALA A 271 28.62 7.02 8.00
C ALA A 271 27.24 6.39 8.16
N VAL A 272 26.99 5.26 7.50
CA VAL A 272 25.71 4.56 7.43
C VAL A 272 25.80 3.14 8.02
N CYS A 273 24.65 2.55 8.30
CA CYS A 273 24.52 1.15 8.72
C CYS A 273 24.12 0.27 7.56
N VAL A 274 24.98 -0.70 7.24
CA VAL A 274 24.69 -1.71 6.21
C VAL A 274 24.32 -3.01 6.90
N LEU A 275 23.06 -3.40 6.77
CA LEU A 275 22.58 -4.65 7.33
C LEU A 275 23.26 -5.82 6.61
N PRO A 276 23.76 -6.83 7.35
CA PRO A 276 24.30 -8.03 6.74
C PRO A 276 23.18 -8.67 5.92
N GLY A 277 23.43 -8.90 4.63
CA GLY A 277 22.47 -9.59 3.78
C GLY A 277 22.12 -10.92 4.44
N THR A 278 20.83 -11.13 4.73
CA THR A 278 20.36 -12.48 5.02
C THR A 278 20.70 -13.29 3.78
N SER A 279 21.74 -14.11 3.89
CA SER A 279 22.06 -15.07 2.84
C SER A 279 20.91 -16.06 2.84
N VAL A 280 19.87 -15.77 2.07
CA VAL A 280 18.84 -16.76 1.77
C VAL A 280 19.62 -17.88 1.11
N THR A 281 19.79 -18.97 1.85
CA THR A 281 20.47 -20.15 1.36
C THR A 281 19.62 -20.63 0.21
N GLU A 282 20.10 -20.41 -1.01
CA GLU A 282 19.48 -20.86 -2.24
C GLU A 282 19.22 -22.36 -2.07
N LEU A 283 17.94 -22.74 -1.95
CA LEU A 283 17.55 -24.14 -1.92
C LEU A 283 18.10 -24.79 -3.20
N PRO A 284 18.81 -25.93 -3.10
CA PRO A 284 19.41 -26.56 -4.27
C PRO A 284 18.32 -26.86 -5.31
N PRO A 285 18.63 -26.74 -6.62
CA PRO A 285 17.65 -26.97 -7.67
C PRO A 285 17.04 -28.36 -7.51
N SER A 286 15.71 -28.39 -7.39
CA SER A 286 14.91 -29.59 -7.19
C SER A 286 15.29 -30.63 -8.24
N SER A 287 15.82 -31.77 -7.77
CA SER A 287 16.20 -32.89 -8.62
C SER A 287 14.97 -33.40 -9.37
N THR A 288 15.12 -33.52 -10.68
CA THR A 288 14.16 -34.10 -11.62
C THR A 288 13.65 -35.45 -11.12
N LEU A 289 12.35 -35.54 -10.81
CA LEU A 289 11.69 -36.83 -10.57
C LEU A 289 11.64 -37.61 -11.89
N PRO A 290 11.93 -38.93 -11.90
CA PRO A 290 11.82 -39.77 -13.08
C PRO A 290 10.34 -40.00 -13.47
N PRO A 291 10.06 -40.35 -14.73
CA PRO A 291 8.70 -40.44 -15.25
C PRO A 291 7.91 -41.57 -14.60
N ILE A 292 6.73 -41.22 -14.10
CA ILE A 292 5.74 -42.14 -13.54
C ILE A 292 5.27 -43.08 -14.65
N THR A 293 5.52 -44.38 -14.45
CA THR A 293 4.98 -45.46 -15.28
C THR A 293 3.54 -45.72 -14.89
N THR A 294 2.67 -45.75 -15.90
CA THR A 294 1.25 -46.06 -15.82
C THR A 294 1.03 -47.51 -15.38
N GLY A 295 0.65 -47.69 -14.11
CA GLY A 295 0.15 -48.95 -13.55
C GLY A 295 -1.36 -48.92 -13.35
N THR A 296 -2.05 -49.85 -13.99
CA THR A 296 -3.49 -50.13 -13.92
C THR A 296 -4.01 -50.32 -12.49
N PRO A 297 -5.20 -49.78 -12.11
CA PRO A 297 -5.74 -49.94 -10.77
C PRO A 297 -6.41 -51.31 -10.60
N THR A 298 -6.02 -52.04 -9.55
CA THR A 298 -6.74 -53.21 -9.04
C THR A 298 -7.35 -52.84 -7.68
N GLN A 299 -8.68 -52.86 -7.62
CA GLN A 299 -9.51 -52.66 -6.44
C GLN A 299 -9.32 -53.82 -5.43
N PRO A 300 -9.43 -53.55 -4.13
CA PRO A 300 -10.48 -54.26 -3.37
C PRO A 300 -11.26 -53.35 -2.41
N SER A 301 -12.57 -53.58 -2.42
CA SER A 301 -13.57 -53.03 -1.53
C SER A 301 -13.36 -53.44 -0.07
N THR A 302 -13.67 -52.55 0.87
CA THR A 302 -14.30 -52.96 2.13
C THR A 302 -15.15 -51.83 2.70
N THR A 303 -16.44 -52.13 2.80
CA THR A 303 -17.55 -51.31 3.29
C THR A 303 -17.71 -51.48 4.80
N THR A 304 -17.91 -50.39 5.54
CA THR A 304 -18.60 -50.41 6.85
C THR A 304 -19.37 -49.08 7.04
N PRO A 305 -20.57 -49.06 7.67
CA PRO A 305 -21.64 -48.13 7.33
C PRO A 305 -21.74 -46.89 8.25
N LEU A 306 -22.31 -45.82 7.67
CA LEU A 306 -22.66 -44.54 8.29
C LEU A 306 -23.95 -44.66 9.15
N PRO A 307 -24.05 -44.03 10.33
CA PRO A 307 -25.31 -43.84 11.05
C PRO A 307 -26.10 -42.61 10.53
N PRO A 308 -27.40 -42.50 10.88
CA PRO A 308 -28.41 -41.84 10.05
C PRO A 308 -28.52 -40.33 10.25
N LYS A 309 -28.87 -39.68 9.14
CA LYS A 309 -29.20 -38.27 8.95
C LYS A 309 -30.51 -37.90 9.66
N THR A 310 -30.52 -36.81 10.42
CA THR A 310 -31.73 -36.08 10.84
C THR A 310 -31.53 -34.58 10.57
N PRO A 311 -32.55 -33.84 10.12
CA PRO A 311 -32.36 -32.59 9.41
C PRO A 311 -32.37 -31.40 10.36
N SER A 312 -31.31 -30.59 10.32
CA SER A 312 -31.30 -29.28 10.97
C SER A 312 -31.26 -28.22 9.88
N ASN A 313 -32.29 -27.38 9.90
CA ASN A 313 -32.46 -26.27 8.98
C ASN A 313 -31.22 -25.37 9.01
N VAL A 314 -30.58 -25.24 7.85
CA VAL A 314 -29.40 -24.38 7.66
C VAL A 314 -29.88 -22.99 7.33
N VAL A 315 -29.61 -22.03 8.21
CA VAL A 315 -29.68 -20.60 7.88
C VAL A 315 -28.31 -20.21 7.33
N ILE A 316 -28.27 -19.77 6.08
CA ILE A 316 -27.04 -19.41 5.36
C ILE A 316 -26.88 -17.89 5.47
N THR A 317 -25.85 -17.42 6.17
CA THR A 317 -25.38 -16.04 6.05
C THR A 317 -24.11 -16.05 5.20
N VAL A 318 -24.23 -15.69 3.92
CA VAL A 318 -23.11 -15.67 2.97
C VAL A 318 -22.31 -14.38 3.18
N GLY A 319 -21.13 -14.48 3.78
CA GLY A 319 -20.09 -13.46 3.63
C GLY A 319 -19.28 -13.76 2.37
N ILE A 320 -19.47 -12.99 1.30
CA ILE A 320 -18.69 -13.13 0.06
C ILE A 320 -17.42 -12.29 0.21
N ALA A 321 -16.28 -12.94 0.39
CA ALA A 321 -15.00 -12.38 -0.02
C ALA A 321 -14.68 -12.97 -1.40
N LEU A 322 -14.28 -12.15 -2.38
CA LEU A 322 -14.08 -12.56 -3.78
C LEU A 322 -13.32 -13.91 -3.89
N GLY A 323 -14.04 -14.98 -4.27
CA GLY A 323 -13.50 -16.32 -4.52
C GLY A 323 -13.65 -17.35 -3.40
N ALA A 324 -14.07 -16.97 -2.19
CA ALA A 324 -14.35 -17.92 -1.09
C ALA A 324 -15.63 -17.53 -0.36
N ALA A 325 -16.50 -18.51 -0.10
CA ALA A 325 -17.67 -18.30 0.74
C ALA A 325 -17.32 -18.73 2.16
N LEU A 326 -17.52 -17.82 3.11
CA LEU A 326 -17.59 -18.19 4.53
C LEU A 326 -19.03 -18.60 4.82
N MET A 327 -19.24 -19.89 5.10
CA MET A 327 -20.56 -20.41 5.46
C MET A 327 -20.67 -20.37 6.99
N LEU A 328 -21.29 -19.28 7.49
CA LEU A 328 -21.61 -19.13 8.91
C LEU A 328 -22.99 -19.76 9.16
N GLY A 329 -23.00 -21.04 9.54
CA GLY A 329 -24.21 -21.72 9.99
C GLY A 329 -24.20 -23.25 9.86
N GLY A 330 -24.13 -23.95 10.99
CA GLY A 330 -24.74 -25.28 11.17
C GLY A 330 -23.94 -26.51 10.73
N SER A 331 -22.61 -26.51 10.81
CA SER A 331 -21.83 -27.75 10.66
C SER A 331 -21.40 -28.24 12.05
N THR A 332 -21.80 -29.45 12.44
CA THR A 332 -21.29 -30.11 13.64
C THR A 332 -20.14 -31.04 13.26
N LEU A 333 -18.91 -30.71 13.67
CA LEU A 333 -17.78 -31.63 13.57
C LEU A 333 -17.52 -32.20 14.97
N HIS A 334 -17.77 -33.51 15.16
CA HIS A 334 -17.69 -34.17 16.48
C HIS A 334 -18.54 -33.47 17.57
N ASP A 335 -19.81 -33.15 17.27
CA ASP A 335 -20.75 -32.46 18.18
C ASP A 335 -20.32 -31.06 18.65
N ARG A 336 -19.43 -30.39 17.90
CA ARG A 336 -19.06 -28.99 18.12
C ARG A 336 -19.48 -28.13 16.93
N ASP A 337 -20.03 -26.95 17.22
CA ASP A 337 -20.30 -25.94 16.20
C ASP A 337 -18.98 -25.39 15.65
N VAL A 338 -18.85 -25.40 14.33
CA VAL A 338 -17.65 -24.94 13.63
C VAL A 338 -18.02 -23.95 12.54
N ALA A 339 -17.09 -23.03 12.24
CA ALA A 339 -17.13 -22.23 11.03
C ALA A 339 -16.41 -22.97 9.90
N VAL A 340 -16.94 -22.88 8.68
CA VAL A 340 -16.36 -23.55 7.50
C VAL A 340 -16.10 -22.50 6.42
N LYS A 341 -14.85 -22.44 5.97
CA LYS A 341 -14.47 -21.65 4.81
C LYS A 341 -14.30 -22.58 3.62
N VAL A 342 -14.99 -22.28 2.52
CA VAL A 342 -15.00 -23.10 1.31
C VAL A 342 -14.48 -22.27 0.14
N LEU A 343 -13.55 -22.84 -0.63
CA LEU A 343 -13.13 -22.27 -1.91
C LEU A 343 -14.18 -22.64 -2.98
N VAL A 344 -15.21 -21.80 -3.10
CA VAL A 344 -16.36 -22.05 -3.97
C VAL A 344 -15.97 -21.94 -5.44
N ASP A 345 -16.48 -22.88 -6.25
CA ASP A 345 -16.31 -22.88 -7.70
C ASP A 345 -16.95 -21.65 -8.34
N SER A 346 -16.13 -20.67 -8.71
CA SER A 346 -16.43 -19.74 -9.80
C SER A 346 -15.73 -20.30 -11.03
N SER A 347 -16.41 -20.34 -12.18
CA SER A 347 -16.15 -21.13 -13.40
C SER A 347 -14.72 -21.21 -13.99
N THR A 348 -13.72 -20.60 -13.36
CA THR A 348 -12.28 -20.82 -13.55
C THR A 348 -11.54 -20.55 -12.23
N LYS A 349 -11.24 -21.59 -11.43
CA LYS A 349 -10.30 -21.46 -10.30
C LYS A 349 -8.89 -21.21 -10.86
N THR A 350 -8.25 -20.10 -10.49
CA THR A 350 -6.85 -19.88 -10.87
C THR A 350 -5.92 -20.67 -9.95
N LEU A 351 -4.75 -21.07 -10.46
CA LEU A 351 -3.72 -21.69 -9.62
C LEU A 351 -3.36 -20.79 -8.42
N ASP A 352 -3.39 -19.48 -8.61
CA ASP A 352 -3.11 -18.50 -7.57
C ASP A 352 -4.17 -18.51 -6.45
N GLN A 353 -5.45 -18.70 -6.79
CA GLN A 353 -6.52 -18.82 -5.80
C GLN A 353 -6.39 -20.11 -4.97
N ILE A 354 -6.06 -21.22 -5.61
CA ILE A 354 -5.84 -22.51 -4.93
C ILE A 354 -4.61 -22.41 -4.01
N LYS A 355 -3.52 -21.82 -4.51
CA LYS A 355 -2.29 -21.61 -3.75
C LYS A 355 -2.55 -20.70 -2.54
N SER A 356 -3.19 -19.55 -2.74
CA SER A 356 -3.52 -18.63 -1.65
C SER A 356 -4.41 -19.28 -0.58
N PHE A 357 -5.35 -20.14 -0.97
CA PHE A 357 -6.20 -20.86 -0.02
C PHE A 357 -5.42 -21.93 0.76
N SER A 358 -4.48 -22.63 0.10
CA SER A 358 -3.58 -23.58 0.75
C SER A 358 -2.63 -22.88 1.73
N ASP A 359 -2.05 -21.74 1.33
CA ASP A 359 -1.13 -20.96 2.16
C ASP A 359 -1.83 -20.44 3.44
N GLU A 360 -3.09 -19.99 3.31
CA GLU A 360 -3.92 -19.60 4.47
C GLU A 360 -4.18 -20.78 5.41
N MET A 361 -4.51 -21.95 4.85
CA MET A 361 -4.74 -23.18 5.62
C MET A 361 -3.48 -23.60 6.38
N ASP A 362 -2.31 -23.57 5.73
CA ASP A 362 -1.03 -23.87 6.35
C ASP A 362 -0.69 -22.87 7.47
N LEU A 363 -0.86 -21.57 7.22
CA LEU A 363 -0.65 -20.54 8.23
C LEU A 363 -1.52 -20.78 9.47
N MET A 364 -2.83 -20.97 9.27
CA MET A 364 -3.76 -21.22 10.38
C MET A 364 -3.44 -22.51 11.14
N SER A 365 -2.96 -23.56 10.47
CA SER A 365 -2.56 -24.81 11.11
C SER A 365 -1.36 -24.67 12.06
N THR A 366 -0.51 -23.66 11.84
CA THR A 366 0.69 -23.41 12.66
C THR A 366 0.44 -22.45 13.84
N CYS A 367 -0.60 -21.62 13.77
CA CYS A 367 -0.92 -20.64 14.80
C CYS A 367 -1.58 -21.30 16.03
N LYS A 368 -0.87 -21.30 17.16
CA LYS A 368 -1.39 -21.76 18.46
C LYS A 368 -1.42 -20.61 19.45
N SER A 369 -2.54 -19.89 19.50
CA SER A 369 -2.75 -18.75 20.40
C SER A 369 -4.22 -18.69 20.82
N PRO A 370 -4.55 -18.35 22.09
CA PRO A 370 -5.93 -18.15 22.51
C PRO A 370 -6.58 -16.91 21.89
N PHE A 371 -5.79 -16.06 21.20
CA PHE A 371 -6.27 -14.83 20.55
C PHE A 371 -6.41 -14.98 19.02
N VAL A 372 -6.17 -16.19 18.48
CA VAL A 372 -6.28 -16.49 17.06
C VAL A 372 -7.28 -17.63 16.88
N VAL A 373 -8.16 -17.52 15.89
CA VAL A 373 -9.18 -18.53 15.60
C VAL A 373 -8.52 -19.89 15.37
N ALA A 374 -8.89 -20.88 16.19
CA ALA A 374 -8.32 -22.22 16.14
C ALA A 374 -8.65 -22.94 14.82
N PHE A 375 -7.60 -23.45 14.17
CA PHE A 375 -7.72 -24.37 13.05
C PHE A 375 -8.08 -25.77 13.55
N LEU A 376 -9.16 -26.36 13.00
CA LEU A 376 -9.66 -27.69 13.40
C LEU A 376 -9.29 -28.79 12.41
N GLY A 377 -9.07 -28.44 11.15
CA GLY A 377 -8.58 -29.39 10.14
C GLY A 377 -8.98 -29.03 8.72
N PRO A 378 -8.30 -29.62 7.72
CA PRO A 378 -8.69 -29.53 6.32
C PRO A 378 -9.92 -30.39 6.03
N GLY A 379 -10.59 -30.12 4.91
CA GLY A 379 -11.70 -30.91 4.40
C GLY A 379 -11.92 -30.70 2.90
N GLU A 380 -12.85 -31.46 2.35
CA GLU A 380 -13.22 -31.38 0.94
C GLU A 380 -14.74 -31.50 0.79
N THR A 381 -15.34 -30.66 -0.05
CA THR A 381 -16.78 -30.78 -0.35
C THR A 381 -17.05 -32.05 -1.17
N LYS A 382 -18.31 -32.45 -1.31
CA LYS A 382 -18.67 -33.58 -2.19
C LYS A 382 -18.31 -33.36 -3.66
N GLN A 383 -18.13 -32.09 -4.04
CA GLN A 383 -17.77 -31.65 -5.38
C GLN A 383 -16.25 -31.55 -5.59
N GLY A 384 -15.46 -31.82 -4.55
CA GLY A 384 -14.00 -31.75 -4.61
C GLY A 384 -13.42 -30.37 -4.28
N ASP A 385 -14.22 -29.46 -3.71
CA ASP A 385 -13.73 -28.14 -3.34
C ASP A 385 -12.96 -28.20 -2.02
N LEU A 386 -11.80 -27.55 -1.99
CA LEU A 386 -11.03 -27.37 -0.76
C LEU A 386 -11.84 -26.56 0.25
N MET A 387 -11.89 -27.06 1.47
CA MET A 387 -12.44 -26.36 2.62
C MET A 387 -11.59 -26.62 3.85
N TYR A 388 -11.77 -25.82 4.89
CA TYR A 388 -11.23 -26.15 6.20
C TYR A 388 -12.17 -25.68 7.31
N PHE A 389 -12.03 -26.34 8.45
CA PHE A 389 -12.84 -26.15 9.64
C PHE A 389 -12.09 -25.28 10.64
N MET A 390 -12.79 -24.33 11.24
CA MET A 390 -12.27 -23.46 12.30
C MET A 390 -13.28 -23.34 13.42
N GLU A 391 -12.83 -22.94 14.61
CA GLU A 391 -13.76 -22.67 15.71
C GLU A 391 -14.75 -21.56 15.37
N LEU A 392 -15.99 -21.68 15.87
CA LEU A 392 -17.03 -20.69 15.64
C LEU A 392 -16.91 -19.55 16.66
N MET A 393 -16.72 -18.33 16.18
CA MET A 393 -16.69 -17.11 17.00
C MET A 393 -18.10 -16.54 17.16
N ALA A 394 -18.82 -16.97 18.20
CA ALA A 394 -20.21 -16.58 18.45
C ALA A 394 -20.44 -15.06 18.65
N GLY A 395 -19.39 -14.31 19.00
CA GLY A 395 -19.44 -12.85 19.22
C GLY A 395 -19.55 -12.02 17.94
N GLY A 396 -19.47 -12.63 16.75
CA GLY A 396 -19.45 -11.91 15.48
C GLY A 396 -18.14 -11.16 15.23
N ASP A 397 -18.13 -10.32 14.19
CA ASP A 397 -16.98 -9.47 13.88
C ASP A 397 -17.06 -8.11 14.60
N LEU A 398 -15.91 -7.43 14.68
CA LEU A 398 -15.80 -6.12 15.33
C LEU A 398 -16.68 -5.06 14.65
N ARG A 399 -16.93 -5.19 13.33
CA ARG A 399 -17.79 -4.25 12.60
C ARG A 399 -19.22 -4.34 13.11
N ALA A 400 -19.74 -5.56 13.31
CA ALA A 400 -21.05 -5.79 13.90
C ALA A 400 -21.11 -5.26 15.34
N ALA A 401 -20.06 -5.48 16.14
CA ALA A 401 -20.00 -4.99 17.52
C ALA A 401 -20.05 -3.46 17.60
N VAL A 402 -19.27 -2.76 16.76
CA VAL A 402 -19.19 -1.29 16.75
C VAL A 402 -20.46 -0.65 16.17
N THR A 403 -21.13 -1.31 15.23
CA THR A 403 -22.36 -0.80 14.61
C THR A 403 -23.57 -0.89 15.57
N PHE A 404 -23.56 -1.80 16.55
CA PHE A 404 -24.68 -2.03 17.47
C PHE A 404 -24.54 -1.39 18.86
N SER A 405 -23.38 -0.83 19.21
CA SER A 405 -23.14 -0.28 20.55
C SER A 405 -23.15 1.26 20.57
N THR A 406 -24.31 1.86 20.81
CA THR A 406 -24.39 3.09 21.61
C THR A 406 -24.34 2.70 23.09
N LEU A 407 -23.15 2.41 23.63
CA LEU A 407 -23.02 2.08 25.05
C LEU A 407 -22.49 3.28 25.87
N PRO A 408 -23.22 3.73 26.90
CA PRO A 408 -22.72 4.66 27.90
C PRO A 408 -21.78 3.95 28.88
N VAL A 409 -20.94 4.76 29.52
CA VAL A 409 -19.98 4.38 30.57
C VAL A 409 -20.69 3.71 31.75
N ALA A 410 -20.41 2.43 32.01
CA ALA A 410 -20.01 1.88 33.31
C ALA A 410 -20.16 0.34 33.38
N SER A 411 -19.15 -0.26 34.04
CA SER A 411 -19.16 -1.54 34.75
C SER A 411 -18.92 -2.84 33.97
N SER A 412 -17.68 -3.31 34.14
CA SER A 412 -17.29 -4.73 34.29
C SER A 412 -17.60 -5.68 33.13
N ILE A 413 -16.68 -5.73 32.17
CA ILE A 413 -16.45 -6.96 31.38
C ILE A 413 -15.19 -7.63 31.93
N CYS A 414 -15.40 -8.73 32.63
CA CYS A 414 -14.37 -9.68 33.00
C CYS A 414 -13.80 -10.32 31.73
N ILE A 415 -12.52 -10.09 31.49
CA ILE A 415 -11.69 -10.94 30.63
C ILE A 415 -11.19 -12.09 31.51
N ARG A 416 -11.45 -13.33 31.08
CA ARG A 416 -10.73 -14.52 31.57
C ARG A 416 -9.94 -15.09 30.42
#